data_AF-A0A8J7D5S4-F1
#
_entry.id   AF-A0A8J7D5S4-F1
#
_cell.length_a   1.000
_cell.length_b   1.000
_cell.length_c   1.000
_cell.angle_alpha   90.00
_cell.angle_beta   90.00
_cell.angle_gamma   90.00
#
_symmetry.space_group_name_H-M   'P 1'
#
loop_
_entity.id
_entity.type
_entity.pdbx_description
1 polymer ?
#
loop_
_entity_poly.entity_id
_entity_poly.type
_entity_poly.pdbx_seq_one_letter_code
_entity_poly.pdbx_strand_id
1 'polypeptide(L)'
;MRLVNLPRRLLLRKIFVAATLAVPVLSMQIAAAEIPIDWSRVQRVSSKSDLARYIEKERLAGQSVIPVILANGLTVTGQDFITLCPASVVSWKTVANDGQNVSMIYTLMDYPGTKVANAYLRGDTTWLNAEEKRLYDAAVAIVNEAKTRNGMINQEVYIYEWIMNNSTYLSGDMDHQPHFVTAYGVLVEHRANCQGYADAFYMLGRMMGWNVGRMSGTAGGGGHAWNWIEINGKKYFVDATWDDQSIKNGDVKYNGYVYFNAPVEIMQDTHSWDWSLAPQNLQPSVDDCYSYCFLGSHLARATNVDAGLKIIAQKFKERNGWFSVMVPFDAKYSDNNVMKSAMQKVCDECGKNIDWRWWKRGKYMFIHVRTN
;
A
#
# COMPACT_ATOMS: atom_id res chain seq x y z
N MET A 1 19.71 31.82 14.09
CA MET A 1 20.18 31.90 12.69
C MET A 1 19.15 32.72 11.92
N ARG A 2 19.55 33.82 11.28
CA ARG A 2 18.63 34.82 10.70
C ARG A 2 17.85 34.20 9.51
N LEU A 3 16.55 33.95 9.69
CA LEU A 3 15.57 33.50 8.68
C LEU A 3 15.27 34.61 7.64
N VAL A 4 16.31 35.23 7.07
CA VAL A 4 16.14 36.41 6.21
C VAL A 4 15.77 35.90 4.81
N ASN A 5 14.59 36.34 4.34
CA ASN A 5 13.99 36.06 3.02
C ASN A 5 13.19 34.75 2.87
N LEU A 6 12.42 34.33 3.88
CA LEU A 6 11.41 33.28 3.72
C LEU A 6 10.00 33.90 3.53
N PRO A 7 9.27 33.56 2.45
CA PRO A 7 7.92 34.04 2.18
C PRO A 7 6.94 33.51 3.22
N ARG A 8 6.06 34.38 3.74
CA ARG A 8 5.08 34.02 4.78
C ARG A 8 3.85 33.29 4.23
N ARG A 9 3.59 33.38 2.93
CA ARG A 9 2.45 32.76 2.25
C ARG A 9 2.91 32.19 0.92
N LEU A 10 2.28 31.11 0.48
CA LEU A 10 2.46 30.57 -0.85
C LEU A 10 1.13 30.64 -1.60
N LEU A 11 1.12 31.29 -2.77
CA LEU A 11 0.04 31.08 -3.73
C LEU A 11 0.20 29.67 -4.28
N LEU A 12 -0.68 28.78 -3.82
CA LEU A 12 -0.86 27.49 -4.46
C LEU A 12 -2.02 27.64 -5.42
N ARG A 13 -1.73 27.50 -6.72
CA ARG A 13 -2.79 27.07 -7.62
C ARG A 13 -3.10 25.65 -7.17
N LYS A 14 -4.26 25.45 -6.52
CA LYS A 14 -4.83 24.11 -6.46
C LYS A 14 -4.84 23.62 -7.91
N ILE A 15 -4.09 22.57 -8.22
CA ILE A 15 -4.29 21.85 -9.47
C ILE A 15 -5.62 21.11 -9.29
N PHE A 16 -6.72 21.84 -9.49
CA PHE A 16 -7.96 21.28 -9.98
C PHE A 16 -8.04 21.79 -11.41
N VAL A 17 -7.63 20.97 -12.38
CA VAL A 17 -7.74 21.34 -13.78
C VAL A 17 -9.19 21.14 -14.19
N ALA A 18 -9.86 22.26 -14.46
CA ALA A 18 -11.08 22.27 -15.24
C ALA A 18 -10.75 21.78 -16.65
N ALA A 19 -11.48 20.74 -17.08
CA ALA A 19 -11.40 20.16 -18.40
C ALA A 19 -11.61 21.22 -19.49
N THR A 20 -10.69 21.32 -20.44
CA THR A 20 -11.00 21.86 -21.77
C THR A 20 -11.32 20.70 -22.70
N LEU A 21 -12.60 20.58 -23.09
CA LEU A 21 -13.04 20.51 -24.49
C LEU A 21 -14.59 20.50 -24.58
N ALA A 22 -15.12 21.59 -25.15
CA ALA A 22 -16.38 21.72 -25.90
C ALA A 22 -17.69 21.12 -25.36
N VAL A 23 -18.16 21.56 -24.19
CA VAL A 23 -19.59 21.59 -23.81
C VAL A 23 -19.80 22.93 -23.07
N PRO A 24 -20.95 23.64 -23.14
CA PRO A 24 -21.12 24.91 -22.43
C PRO A 24 -21.09 24.68 -20.91
N VAL A 25 -19.89 24.82 -20.33
CA VAL A 25 -19.62 24.67 -18.90
C VAL A 25 -19.85 26.00 -18.21
N LEU A 26 -20.71 25.99 -17.19
CA LEU A 26 -20.80 27.04 -16.16
C LEU A 26 -19.38 27.33 -15.64
N SER A 27 -18.87 28.52 -15.90
CA SER A 27 -17.53 28.94 -15.46
C SER A 27 -17.47 29.09 -13.94
N MET A 28 -17.05 28.04 -13.23
CA MET A 28 -16.57 28.18 -11.86
C MET A 28 -15.13 28.72 -11.91
N GLN A 29 -14.96 30.03 -11.65
CA GLN A 29 -13.67 30.61 -11.30
C GLN A 29 -13.18 29.96 -10.00
N ILE A 30 -12.13 29.13 -10.06
CA ILE A 30 -11.47 28.59 -8.87
C ILE A 30 -10.41 29.60 -8.42
N ALA A 31 -10.60 30.17 -7.23
CA ALA A 31 -9.63 31.06 -6.60
C ALA A 31 -8.36 30.28 -6.21
N ALA A 32 -7.17 30.82 -6.52
CA ALA A 32 -5.92 30.36 -5.93
C ALA A 32 -6.02 30.53 -4.40
N ALA A 33 -5.76 29.47 -3.65
CA ALA A 33 -5.76 29.54 -2.18
C ALA A 33 -4.35 29.89 -1.71
N GLU A 34 -4.21 30.99 -0.98
CA GLU A 34 -2.98 31.26 -0.23
C GLU A 34 -2.93 30.31 0.97
N ILE A 35 -1.96 29.40 0.99
CA ILE A 35 -1.73 28.55 2.16
C ILE A 35 -0.67 29.23 3.04
N PRO A 36 -0.99 29.54 4.32
CA PRO A 36 -0.01 30.10 5.25
C PRO A 36 1.07 29.06 5.58
N ILE A 37 2.32 29.49 5.69
CA ILE A 37 3.46 28.61 6.02
C ILE A 37 3.85 28.82 7.48
N ASP A 38 3.78 27.77 8.29
CA ASP A 38 4.24 27.79 9.68
C ASP A 38 5.75 27.53 9.76
N TRP A 39 6.55 28.59 9.58
CA TRP A 39 8.01 28.52 9.68
C TRP A 39 8.53 28.19 11.09
N SER A 40 7.70 28.22 12.14
CA SER A 40 8.14 27.83 13.48
C SER A 40 8.47 26.34 13.59
N ARG A 41 7.93 25.53 12.66
CA ARG A 41 8.13 24.08 12.58
C ARG A 41 9.35 23.67 11.76
N VAL A 42 9.98 24.60 11.05
CA VAL A 42 11.04 24.30 10.07
C VAL A 42 12.16 23.46 10.69
N GLN A 43 12.43 22.31 10.09
CA GLN A 43 13.52 21.44 10.52
C GLN A 43 14.68 21.48 9.51
N ARG A 44 15.91 21.47 10.03
CA ARG A 44 17.13 21.31 9.23
C ARG A 44 17.50 19.83 9.16
N VAL A 45 17.70 19.30 7.97
CA VAL A 45 18.01 17.89 7.71
C VAL A 45 19.26 17.77 6.86
N SER A 46 20.13 16.82 7.18
CA SER A 46 21.41 16.59 6.48
C SER A 46 21.47 15.23 5.78
N SER A 47 20.37 14.45 5.84
CA SER A 47 20.25 13.19 5.13
C SER A 47 18.84 12.98 4.57
N LYS A 48 18.76 12.13 3.55
CA LYS A 48 17.51 11.66 2.95
C LYS A 48 16.59 10.97 3.96
N SER A 49 17.15 10.18 4.88
CA SER A 49 16.38 9.51 5.94
C SER A 49 15.81 10.47 6.97
N ASP A 50 16.55 11.51 7.35
CA ASP A 50 16.04 12.56 8.25
C ASP A 50 14.90 13.35 7.62
N LEU A 51 15.03 13.66 6.32
CA LEU A 51 13.97 14.30 5.55
C LEU A 51 12.70 13.46 5.53
N ALA A 52 12.82 12.16 5.19
CA ALA A 52 11.70 11.22 5.18
C ALA A 52 10.98 11.16 6.55
N ARG A 53 11.75 11.04 7.64
CA ARG A 53 11.22 11.02 9.01
C ARG A 53 10.50 12.31 9.38
N TYR A 54 11.07 13.45 9.06
CA TYR A 54 10.48 14.75 9.36
C TYR A 54 9.16 14.94 8.59
N ILE A 55 9.13 14.57 7.31
CA ILE A 55 7.92 14.65 6.50
C ILE A 55 6.81 13.75 7.08
N GLU A 56 7.12 12.51 7.43
CA GLU A 56 6.15 11.59 8.03
C GLU A 56 5.60 12.10 9.38
N LYS A 57 6.47 12.69 10.21
CA LYS A 57 6.07 13.27 11.50
C LYS A 57 5.09 14.43 11.34
N GLU A 58 5.41 15.41 10.50
CA GLU A 58 4.52 16.57 10.30
C GLU A 58 3.22 16.18 9.60
N ARG A 59 3.28 15.20 8.68
CA ARG A 59 2.10 14.59 8.07
C ARG A 59 1.19 13.93 9.11
N LEU A 60 1.73 13.15 10.04
CA LEU A 60 0.97 12.55 11.15
C LEU A 60 0.36 13.60 12.08
N ALA A 61 1.00 14.77 12.19
CA ALA A 61 0.48 15.94 12.88
C ALA A 61 -0.57 16.73 12.06
N GLY A 62 -0.97 16.23 10.88
CA GLY A 62 -1.99 16.84 10.03
C GLY A 62 -1.52 18.08 9.26
N GLN A 63 -0.21 18.25 9.06
CA GLN A 63 0.31 19.36 8.27
C GLN A 63 0.20 19.06 6.78
N SER A 64 -0.34 20.00 6.00
CA SER A 64 -0.39 19.92 4.53
C SER A 64 0.78 20.65 3.85
N VAL A 65 1.54 21.43 4.60
CA VAL A 65 2.71 22.18 4.13
C VAL A 65 3.84 22.03 5.14
N ILE A 66 4.98 21.53 4.68
CA ILE A 66 6.12 21.19 5.52
C ILE A 66 7.33 22.02 5.08
N PRO A 67 7.72 23.05 5.86
CA PRO A 67 8.96 23.77 5.61
C PRO A 67 10.15 22.95 6.09
N VAL A 68 11.20 22.85 5.29
CA VAL A 68 12.44 22.13 5.63
C VAL A 68 13.66 22.87 5.10
N ILE A 69 14.81 22.68 5.74
CA ILE A 69 16.10 23.14 5.24
C ILE A 69 16.96 21.91 4.96
N LEU A 70 17.27 21.66 3.68
CA LEU A 70 18.30 20.70 3.30
C LEU A 70 19.66 21.33 3.57
N ALA A 71 20.48 20.69 4.39
CA ALA A 71 21.77 21.21 4.80
C ALA A 71 22.94 20.45 4.16
N ASN A 72 24.11 21.08 4.18
CA ASN A 72 25.39 20.48 3.79
C ASN A 72 25.40 19.95 2.34
N GLY A 73 24.74 20.66 1.42
CA GLY A 73 24.69 20.26 0.01
C GLY A 73 23.83 19.04 -0.29
N LEU A 74 22.96 18.61 0.63
CA LEU A 74 21.99 17.55 0.40
C LEU A 74 21.09 17.90 -0.81
N THR A 75 21.06 17.00 -1.80
CA THR A 75 20.19 17.10 -2.99
C THR A 75 19.08 16.05 -2.96
N VAL A 76 17.92 16.42 -3.48
CA VAL A 76 16.74 15.56 -3.63
C VAL A 76 16.27 15.64 -5.07
N THR A 77 16.24 14.50 -5.78
CA THR A 77 15.80 14.41 -7.18
C THR A 77 14.32 14.06 -7.29
N GLY A 78 13.71 14.26 -8.47
CA GLY A 78 12.35 13.83 -8.80
C GLY A 78 12.05 12.37 -8.38
N GLN A 79 13.00 11.48 -8.66
CA GLN A 79 12.92 10.05 -8.30
C GLN A 79 13.02 9.82 -6.79
N ASP A 80 13.87 10.59 -6.11
CA ASP A 80 13.99 10.52 -4.65
C ASP A 80 12.69 10.90 -3.95
N PHE A 81 11.83 11.75 -4.50
CA PHE A 81 10.56 12.09 -3.84
C PHE A 81 9.60 10.90 -3.73
N ILE A 82 9.60 9.99 -4.72
CA ILE A 82 8.78 8.77 -4.70
C ILE A 82 9.29 7.81 -3.62
N THR A 83 10.61 7.73 -3.42
CA THR A 83 11.26 6.84 -2.45
C THR A 83 11.37 7.42 -1.04
N LEU A 84 11.56 8.73 -0.89
CA LEU A 84 11.74 9.44 0.39
C LEU A 84 10.45 9.67 1.15
N CYS A 85 9.33 9.71 0.45
CA CYS A 85 8.04 10.02 1.01
C CYS A 85 7.07 8.97 0.54
N PRO A 86 6.86 7.87 1.29
CA PRO A 86 5.75 6.99 1.01
C PRO A 86 4.45 7.82 1.04
N ALA A 87 3.95 8.12 -0.15
CA ALA A 87 2.59 8.55 -0.42
C ALA A 87 2.13 9.88 0.18
N SER A 88 2.80 11.03 -0.06
CA SER A 88 2.17 12.32 0.36
C SER A 88 2.69 13.62 -0.26
N VAL A 89 3.89 13.70 -0.87
CA VAL A 89 4.39 14.97 -1.45
C VAL A 89 3.91 15.12 -2.88
N VAL A 90 3.24 16.23 -3.19
CA VAL A 90 2.67 16.50 -4.52
C VAL A 90 3.42 17.60 -5.25
N SER A 91 4.03 18.51 -4.51
CA SER A 91 4.97 19.46 -5.06
C SER A 91 5.97 19.87 -4.00
N TRP A 92 7.13 20.33 -4.46
CA TRP A 92 8.09 21.00 -3.62
C TRP A 92 8.48 22.31 -4.29
N LYS A 93 8.90 23.27 -3.47
CA LYS A 93 9.42 24.54 -3.96
C LYS A 93 10.68 24.89 -3.21
N THR A 94 11.75 25.16 -3.93
CA THR A 94 12.92 25.83 -3.37
C THR A 94 12.56 27.29 -3.12
N VAL A 95 12.76 27.71 -1.88
CA VAL A 95 12.40 29.03 -1.38
C VAL A 95 13.62 29.92 -1.24
N ALA A 96 14.74 29.34 -0.81
CA ALA A 96 16.03 30.01 -0.72
C ALA A 96 17.15 28.98 -0.91
N ASN A 97 18.28 29.41 -1.46
CA ASN A 97 19.49 28.60 -1.60
C ASN A 97 20.71 29.48 -1.34
N ASP A 98 21.52 29.13 -0.34
CA ASP A 98 22.75 29.85 0.00
C ASP A 98 24.03 29.10 -0.43
N GLY A 99 23.89 28.04 -1.24
CA GLY A 99 24.99 27.21 -1.73
C GLY A 99 25.38 26.06 -0.79
N GLN A 100 25.13 26.20 0.52
CA GLN A 100 25.31 25.10 1.48
C GLN A 100 23.98 24.55 1.99
N ASN A 101 22.93 25.36 1.98
CA ASN A 101 21.61 25.06 2.50
C ASN A 101 20.53 25.48 1.50
N VAL A 102 19.56 24.59 1.33
CA VAL A 102 18.39 24.81 0.49
C VAL A 102 17.16 24.80 1.37
N SER A 103 16.52 25.97 1.54
CA SER A 103 15.22 26.05 2.20
C SER A 103 14.15 25.64 1.19
N MET A 104 13.39 24.62 1.54
CA MET A 104 12.35 24.04 0.70
C MET A 104 11.01 24.05 1.43
N ILE A 105 9.94 24.18 0.68
CA ILE A 105 8.59 23.87 1.14
C ILE A 105 8.14 22.61 0.41
N TYR A 106 7.73 21.62 1.17
CA TYR A 106 7.05 20.44 0.68
C TYR A 106 5.56 20.67 0.84
N THR A 107 4.82 20.70 -0.27
CA THR A 107 3.37 20.71 -0.24
C THR A 107 2.94 19.25 -0.29
N LEU A 108 2.37 18.80 0.82
CA LEU A 108 1.70 17.52 0.81
C LEU A 108 0.36 17.69 0.10
N MET A 109 -0.08 16.69 -0.67
CA MET A 109 -1.54 16.49 -0.72
C MET A 109 -1.89 16.15 0.71
N ASP A 110 -2.70 16.98 1.36
CA ASP A 110 -3.34 16.62 2.62
C ASP A 110 -3.96 15.25 2.38
N TYR A 111 -3.38 14.19 2.93
CA TYR A 111 -3.84 12.86 2.60
C TYR A 111 -5.15 12.67 3.34
N PRO A 112 -6.30 12.67 2.66
CA PRO A 112 -7.59 12.72 3.33
C PRO A 112 -7.70 11.55 4.32
N GLY A 113 -7.06 10.41 4.01
CA GLY A 113 -7.09 9.22 4.85
C GLY A 113 -6.48 9.37 6.25
N THR A 114 -5.32 10.02 6.42
CA THR A 114 -4.73 10.15 7.78
C THR A 114 -5.50 11.15 8.63
N LYS A 115 -5.96 12.22 7.99
CA LYS A 115 -6.84 13.21 8.59
C LYS A 115 -8.13 12.56 9.10
N VAL A 116 -8.77 11.79 8.23
CA VAL A 116 -10.00 11.04 8.52
C VAL A 116 -9.77 9.97 9.58
N ALA A 117 -8.66 9.22 9.52
CA ALA A 117 -8.33 8.23 10.56
C ALA A 117 -8.14 8.91 11.93
N ASN A 118 -7.49 10.07 11.99
CA ASN A 118 -7.35 10.84 13.23
C ASN A 118 -8.71 11.36 13.73
N ALA A 119 -9.59 11.83 12.84
CA ALA A 119 -10.94 12.25 13.20
C ALA A 119 -11.75 11.09 13.80
N TYR A 120 -11.63 9.90 13.21
CA TYR A 120 -12.25 8.68 13.71
C TYR A 120 -11.72 8.28 15.09
N LEU A 121 -10.39 8.25 15.26
CA LEU A 121 -9.75 7.89 16.53
C LEU A 121 -10.07 8.89 17.66
N ARG A 122 -10.32 10.16 17.32
CA ARG A 122 -10.69 11.22 18.29
C ARG A 122 -12.19 11.34 18.52
N GLY A 123 -13.02 10.74 17.67
CA GLY A 123 -14.47 10.96 17.68
C GLY A 123 -14.88 12.39 17.31
N ASP A 124 -14.05 13.12 16.55
CA ASP A 124 -14.27 14.53 16.19
C ASP A 124 -14.07 14.75 14.69
N THR A 125 -15.16 15.09 13.99
CA THR A 125 -15.18 15.37 12.55
C THR A 125 -15.40 16.85 12.21
N THR A 126 -15.31 17.76 13.19
CA THR A 126 -15.62 19.20 13.02
C THR A 126 -14.66 19.92 12.09
N TRP A 127 -13.44 19.41 11.96
CA TRP A 127 -12.34 19.95 11.17
C TRP A 127 -12.14 19.21 9.83
N LEU A 128 -13.05 18.29 9.50
CA LEU A 128 -13.10 17.65 8.18
C LEU A 128 -13.92 18.51 7.20
N ASN A 129 -13.43 18.66 5.98
CA ASN A 129 -14.18 19.23 4.87
C ASN A 129 -15.19 18.22 4.29
N ALA A 130 -16.01 18.63 3.31
CA ALA A 130 -17.05 17.79 2.74
C ALA A 130 -16.52 16.50 2.06
N GLU A 131 -15.37 16.57 1.39
CA GLU A 131 -14.74 15.42 0.74
C GLU A 131 -14.18 14.44 1.77
N GLU A 132 -13.50 14.95 2.79
CA GLU A 132 -12.98 14.17 3.91
C GLU A 132 -14.11 13.50 4.71
N LYS A 133 -15.27 14.16 4.86
CA LYS A 133 -16.46 13.54 5.46
C LYS A 133 -16.99 12.38 4.63
N ARG A 134 -17.03 12.48 3.30
CA ARG A 134 -17.42 11.34 2.44
C ARG A 134 -16.47 10.15 2.61
N LEU A 135 -15.17 10.42 2.66
CA LEU A 135 -14.18 9.38 2.94
C LEU A 135 -14.35 8.78 4.34
N TYR A 136 -14.63 9.61 5.34
CA TYR A 136 -14.93 9.18 6.71
C TYR A 136 -16.10 8.20 6.73
N ASP A 137 -17.22 8.56 6.11
CA ASP A 137 -18.44 7.74 6.12
C ASP A 137 -18.21 6.39 5.43
N ALA A 138 -17.54 6.40 4.26
CA ALA A 138 -17.16 5.18 3.54
C ALA A 138 -16.24 4.29 4.39
N ALA A 139 -15.21 4.86 5.01
CA ALA A 139 -14.27 4.12 5.84
C ALA A 139 -14.91 3.57 7.11
N VAL A 140 -15.83 4.30 7.76
CA VAL A 140 -16.55 3.83 8.95
C VAL A 140 -17.40 2.61 8.64
N ALA A 141 -18.09 2.57 7.49
CA ALA A 141 -18.86 1.41 7.08
C ALA A 141 -17.98 0.15 6.95
N ILE A 142 -16.82 0.29 6.30
CA ILE A 142 -15.85 -0.80 6.11
C ILE A 142 -15.28 -1.26 7.45
N VAL A 143 -14.87 -0.33 8.32
CA VAL A 143 -14.31 -0.62 9.64
C VAL A 143 -15.32 -1.32 10.55
N ASN A 144 -16.58 -0.88 10.54
CA ASN A 144 -17.63 -1.51 11.33
C ASN A 144 -17.90 -2.95 10.87
N GLU A 145 -17.97 -3.18 9.56
CA GLU A 145 -18.14 -4.52 9.01
C GLU A 145 -16.91 -5.41 9.30
N ALA A 146 -15.69 -4.88 9.19
CA ALA A 146 -14.47 -5.58 9.55
C ALA A 146 -14.50 -6.03 11.02
N LYS A 147 -14.94 -5.17 11.95
CA LYS A 147 -15.02 -5.48 13.39
C LYS A 147 -15.98 -6.62 13.73
N THR A 148 -16.91 -6.99 12.86
CA THR A 148 -17.78 -8.16 13.05
C THR A 148 -17.03 -9.49 12.88
N ARG A 149 -15.86 -9.46 12.23
CA ARG A 149 -15.03 -10.65 11.97
C ARG A 149 -14.27 -11.05 13.24
N ASN A 150 -14.23 -12.35 13.51
CA ASN A 150 -13.62 -12.89 14.72
C ASN A 150 -12.08 -12.88 14.63
N GLY A 151 -11.43 -12.05 15.45
CA GLY A 151 -9.97 -11.98 15.55
C GLY A 151 -9.29 -11.15 14.45
N MET A 152 -8.15 -10.56 14.79
CA MET A 152 -7.42 -9.59 13.95
C MET A 152 -7.18 -10.06 12.51
N ILE A 153 -6.78 -11.33 12.33
CA ILE A 153 -6.50 -11.86 10.98
C ILE A 153 -7.75 -11.81 10.09
N ASN A 154 -8.92 -12.23 10.58
CA ASN A 154 -10.13 -12.22 9.76
C ASN A 154 -10.60 -10.79 9.47
N GLN A 155 -10.31 -9.84 10.36
CA GLN A 155 -10.57 -8.42 10.15
C GLN A 155 -9.64 -7.83 9.08
N GLU A 156 -8.35 -8.19 9.12
CA GLU A 156 -7.35 -7.80 8.13
C GLU A 156 -7.67 -8.35 6.75
N VAL A 157 -8.01 -9.64 6.67
CA VAL A 157 -8.43 -10.30 5.42
C VAL A 157 -9.61 -9.57 4.81
N TYR A 158 -10.62 -9.23 5.62
CA TYR A 158 -11.78 -8.49 5.14
C TYR A 158 -11.38 -7.13 4.53
N ILE A 159 -10.55 -6.34 5.23
CA ILE A 159 -10.08 -5.04 4.71
C ILE A 159 -9.23 -5.22 3.44
N TYR A 160 -8.32 -6.20 3.43
CA TYR A 160 -7.44 -6.50 2.32
C TYR A 160 -8.23 -6.89 1.06
N GLU A 161 -9.18 -7.82 1.20
CA GLU A 161 -10.07 -8.23 0.12
C GLU A 161 -11.01 -7.11 -0.32
N TRP A 162 -11.51 -6.29 0.61
CA TRP A 162 -12.37 -5.17 0.27
C TRP A 162 -11.67 -4.21 -0.68
N ILE A 163 -10.41 -3.86 -0.40
CA ILE A 163 -9.60 -2.97 -1.23
C ILE A 163 -9.44 -3.53 -2.65
N MET A 164 -9.02 -4.80 -2.78
CA MET A 164 -8.81 -5.41 -4.10
C MET A 164 -10.11 -5.62 -4.88
N ASN A 165 -11.21 -5.98 -4.20
CA ASN A 165 -12.47 -6.28 -4.88
C ASN A 165 -13.27 -5.02 -5.27
N ASN A 166 -13.08 -3.92 -4.55
CA ASN A 166 -13.85 -2.68 -4.71
C ASN A 166 -13.03 -1.53 -5.30
N SER A 167 -11.83 -1.80 -5.83
CA SER A 167 -11.06 -0.81 -6.56
C SER A 167 -10.53 -1.39 -7.86
N THR A 168 -10.50 -0.57 -8.91
CA THR A 168 -9.84 -0.89 -10.17
C THR A 168 -8.47 -0.22 -10.21
N TYR A 169 -7.44 -0.99 -10.54
CA TYR A 169 -6.12 -0.41 -10.70
C TYR A 169 -6.06 0.50 -11.92
N LEU A 170 -5.53 1.71 -11.74
CA LEU A 170 -5.27 2.65 -12.83
C LEU A 170 -3.79 3.02 -12.90
N SER A 171 -3.22 2.91 -14.10
CA SER A 171 -1.98 3.58 -14.47
C SER A 171 -2.32 4.88 -15.18
N GLY A 172 -1.88 6.02 -14.66
CA GLY A 172 -2.20 7.32 -15.21
C GLY A 172 -1.37 8.43 -14.58
N ASP A 173 -1.54 9.65 -15.10
CA ASP A 173 -0.91 10.86 -14.59
C ASP A 173 -1.88 11.62 -13.66
N MET A 174 -1.31 12.19 -12.60
CA MET A 174 -1.99 13.02 -11.59
C MET A 174 -2.74 14.21 -12.20
N ASP A 175 -2.27 14.70 -13.35
CA ASP A 175 -2.87 15.85 -14.04
C ASP A 175 -4.33 15.64 -14.44
N HIS A 176 -4.77 14.39 -14.62
CA HIS A 176 -6.13 14.05 -15.03
C HIS A 176 -6.93 13.30 -13.94
N GLN A 177 -6.28 12.87 -12.87
CA GLN A 177 -6.87 12.01 -11.84
C GLN A 177 -6.29 12.38 -10.46
N PRO A 178 -6.82 13.37 -9.74
CA PRO A 178 -6.20 13.84 -8.50
C PRO A 178 -6.25 12.80 -7.36
N HIS A 179 -7.23 11.90 -7.36
CA HIS A 179 -7.49 11.00 -6.23
C HIS A 179 -6.93 9.58 -6.40
N PHE A 180 -6.45 9.18 -7.57
CA PHE A 180 -6.01 7.80 -7.83
C PHE A 180 -4.79 7.37 -6.99
N VAL A 181 -4.03 8.31 -6.44
CA VAL A 181 -2.94 8.03 -5.50
C VAL A 181 -3.39 8.11 -4.03
N THR A 182 -4.70 8.23 -3.79
CA THR A 182 -5.29 8.50 -2.47
C THR A 182 -6.22 7.37 -1.98
N ALA A 183 -6.48 7.29 -0.67
CA ALA A 183 -7.47 6.38 -0.10
C ALA A 183 -8.88 6.77 -0.55
N TYR A 184 -9.09 8.05 -0.89
CA TYR A 184 -10.33 8.50 -1.53
C TYR A 184 -10.54 7.81 -2.87
N GLY A 185 -9.47 7.66 -3.67
CA GLY A 185 -9.50 6.92 -4.93
C GLY A 185 -10.01 5.48 -4.74
N VAL A 186 -9.50 4.76 -3.74
CA VAL A 186 -9.93 3.38 -3.45
C VAL A 186 -11.32 3.32 -2.82
N LEU A 187 -11.55 4.06 -1.74
CA LEU A 187 -12.71 3.87 -0.86
C LEU A 187 -13.98 4.58 -1.35
N VAL A 188 -13.84 5.60 -2.21
CA VAL A 188 -14.96 6.42 -2.71
C VAL A 188 -15.08 6.37 -4.23
N GLU A 189 -13.97 6.51 -4.96
CA GLU A 189 -14.00 6.46 -6.43
C GLU A 189 -13.81 5.08 -7.03
N HIS A 190 -13.47 4.08 -6.21
CA HIS A 190 -13.24 2.70 -6.62
C HIS A 190 -12.18 2.55 -7.72
N ARG A 191 -11.19 3.45 -7.74
CA ARG A 191 -10.10 3.44 -8.71
C ARG A 191 -8.84 4.14 -8.20
N ALA A 192 -7.72 3.45 -8.26
CA ALA A 192 -6.46 3.95 -7.70
C ALA A 192 -5.24 3.19 -8.24
N ASN A 193 -4.04 3.75 -8.06
CA ASN A 193 -2.78 3.04 -8.27
C ASN A 193 -2.25 2.45 -6.94
N CYS A 194 -1.02 1.92 -6.97
CA CYS A 194 -0.40 1.25 -5.83
C CYS A 194 -0.34 2.12 -4.58
N GLN A 195 -0.18 3.43 -4.75
CA GLN A 195 -0.16 4.38 -3.66
C GLN A 195 -1.52 4.51 -2.97
N GLY A 196 -2.60 4.61 -3.76
CA GLY A 196 -3.95 4.68 -3.21
C GLY A 196 -4.32 3.41 -2.45
N TYR A 197 -3.98 2.23 -2.99
CA TYR A 197 -4.17 0.94 -2.34
C TYR A 197 -3.42 0.90 -1.00
N ALA A 198 -2.13 1.27 -1.00
CA ALA A 198 -1.31 1.21 0.20
C ALA A 198 -1.82 2.12 1.32
N ASP A 199 -2.31 3.30 0.99
CA ASP A 199 -2.84 4.17 2.03
C ASP A 199 -4.26 3.81 2.46
N ALA A 200 -5.09 3.26 1.58
CA ALA A 200 -6.40 2.76 2.00
C ALA A 200 -6.23 1.68 3.08
N PHE A 201 -5.29 0.76 2.89
CA PHE A 201 -4.95 -0.24 3.89
C PHE A 201 -4.40 0.39 5.18
N TYR A 202 -3.45 1.33 5.05
CA TYR A 202 -2.89 2.05 6.20
C TYR A 202 -3.97 2.80 7.00
N MET A 203 -4.83 3.55 6.32
CA MET A 203 -5.92 4.32 6.90
C MET A 203 -6.90 3.42 7.65
N LEU A 204 -7.41 2.37 7.00
CA LEU A 204 -8.36 1.44 7.60
C LEU A 204 -7.71 0.69 8.77
N GLY A 205 -6.47 0.25 8.64
CA GLY A 205 -5.72 -0.39 9.72
C GLY A 205 -5.50 0.53 10.93
N ARG A 206 -5.20 1.81 10.70
CA ARG A 206 -5.14 2.83 11.75
C ARG A 206 -6.47 3.00 12.47
N MET A 207 -7.59 3.02 11.73
CA MET A 207 -8.94 3.09 12.31
C MET A 207 -9.32 1.81 13.08
N MET A 208 -8.76 0.67 12.70
CA MET A 208 -8.88 -0.59 13.46
C MET A 208 -7.98 -0.63 14.72
N GLY A 209 -7.11 0.37 14.90
CA GLY A 209 -6.16 0.44 16.02
C GLY A 209 -4.91 -0.42 15.83
N TRP A 210 -4.61 -0.85 14.61
CA TRP A 210 -3.43 -1.67 14.32
C TRP A 210 -2.16 -0.83 14.27
N ASN A 211 -1.04 -1.44 14.61
CA ASN A 211 0.27 -0.90 14.29
C ASN A 211 0.61 -1.26 12.84
N VAL A 212 0.43 -0.29 11.95
CA VAL A 212 0.54 -0.45 10.50
C VAL A 212 1.28 0.76 9.93
N GLY A 213 2.00 0.57 8.83
CA GLY A 213 2.69 1.64 8.12
C GLY A 213 2.70 1.44 6.62
N ARG A 214 3.22 2.45 5.93
CA ARG A 214 3.41 2.46 4.47
C ARG A 214 4.89 2.26 4.18
N MET A 215 5.15 1.64 3.03
CA MET A 215 6.47 1.42 2.45
C MET A 215 6.47 1.90 1.01
N SER A 216 7.65 2.27 0.52
CA SER A 216 7.88 2.60 -0.87
C SER A 216 9.24 2.07 -1.31
N GLY A 217 9.39 1.92 -2.62
CA GLY A 217 10.60 1.41 -3.24
C GLY A 217 10.37 1.14 -4.71
N THR A 218 10.98 0.08 -5.21
CA THR A 218 10.78 -0.39 -6.58
C THR A 218 10.25 -1.81 -6.60
N ALA A 219 9.38 -2.11 -7.55
CA ALA A 219 8.89 -3.45 -7.82
C ALA A 219 8.57 -3.56 -9.31
N GLY A 220 8.94 -4.67 -9.95
CA GLY A 220 8.67 -4.88 -11.39
C GLY A 220 9.33 -3.85 -12.33
N GLY A 221 10.38 -3.16 -11.87
CA GLY A 221 11.11 -2.13 -12.64
C GLY A 221 10.57 -0.70 -12.51
N GLY A 222 9.47 -0.49 -11.76
CA GLY A 222 8.90 0.84 -11.51
C GLY A 222 8.87 1.19 -10.02
N GLY A 223 8.59 2.46 -9.72
CA GLY A 223 8.30 2.91 -8.35
C GLY A 223 7.03 2.23 -7.84
N HIS A 224 7.04 1.77 -6.59
CA HIS A 224 5.94 1.03 -6.00
C HIS A 224 5.73 1.36 -4.53
N ALA A 225 4.49 1.24 -4.06
CA ALA A 225 4.10 1.49 -2.67
C ALA A 225 3.28 0.31 -2.14
N TRP A 226 3.53 -0.05 -0.88
CA TRP A 226 2.89 -1.15 -0.16
C TRP A 226 2.85 -0.85 1.34
N ASN A 227 2.55 -1.84 2.18
CA ASN A 227 2.40 -1.67 3.62
C ASN A 227 3.24 -2.64 4.44
N TRP A 228 3.33 -2.35 5.73
CA TRP A 228 3.65 -3.35 6.75
C TRP A 228 2.61 -3.28 7.88
N ILE A 229 2.40 -4.39 8.56
CA ILE A 229 1.52 -4.53 9.73
C ILE A 229 2.22 -5.33 10.83
N GLU A 230 1.99 -4.99 12.09
CA GLU A 230 2.47 -5.75 13.22
C GLU A 230 1.41 -6.72 13.74
N ILE A 231 1.74 -8.01 13.80
CA ILE A 231 0.90 -9.08 14.32
C ILE A 231 1.71 -9.82 15.38
N ASN A 232 1.19 -9.85 16.60
CA ASN A 232 1.83 -10.53 17.74
C ASN A 232 3.32 -10.14 17.92
N GLY A 233 3.62 -8.83 17.81
CA GLY A 233 4.96 -8.27 17.98
C GLY A 233 5.90 -8.46 16.78
N LYS A 234 5.45 -9.08 15.69
CA LYS A 234 6.23 -9.30 14.47
C LYS A 234 5.67 -8.47 13.33
N LYS A 235 6.55 -7.85 12.53
CA LYS A 235 6.14 -6.95 11.44
C LYS A 235 6.18 -7.68 10.11
N TYR A 236 5.06 -7.76 9.41
CA TYR A 236 4.92 -8.42 8.12
C TYR A 236 4.67 -7.39 7.04
N PHE A 237 5.05 -7.69 5.81
CA PHE A 237 4.71 -6.84 4.66
C PHE A 237 3.36 -7.23 4.08
N VAL A 238 2.68 -6.25 3.50
CA VAL A 238 1.33 -6.38 2.93
C VAL A 238 1.30 -5.61 1.61
N ASP A 239 0.97 -6.26 0.49
CA ASP A 239 0.85 -5.60 -0.83
C ASP A 239 -0.41 -6.04 -1.59
N ALA A 240 -1.51 -5.31 -1.31
CA ALA A 240 -2.79 -5.54 -1.95
C ALA A 240 -2.75 -5.31 -3.46
N THR A 241 -1.83 -4.49 -3.96
CA THR A 241 -1.76 -4.18 -5.39
C THR A 241 -1.24 -5.39 -6.17
N TRP A 242 -0.15 -6.00 -5.70
CA TRP A 242 0.45 -7.12 -6.43
C TRP A 242 -0.33 -8.43 -6.30
N ASP A 243 -1.13 -8.52 -5.23
CA ASP A 243 -2.09 -9.59 -5.03
C ASP A 243 -3.42 -9.37 -5.78
N ASP A 244 -3.80 -8.15 -6.17
CA ASP A 244 -4.97 -7.91 -7.04
C ASP A 244 -4.75 -8.55 -8.43
N GLN A 245 -5.34 -9.73 -8.66
CA GLN A 245 -5.14 -10.46 -9.92
C GLN A 245 -6.00 -9.91 -11.05
N SER A 246 -6.96 -9.01 -10.78
CA SER A 246 -7.74 -8.36 -11.85
C SER A 246 -6.82 -7.53 -12.76
N ILE A 247 -5.72 -7.03 -12.20
CA ILE A 247 -4.66 -6.29 -12.90
C ILE A 247 -3.93 -7.18 -13.92
N LYS A 248 -3.75 -8.47 -13.61
CA LYS A 248 -2.94 -9.40 -14.42
C LYS A 248 -3.76 -10.17 -15.46
N ASN A 249 -5.03 -10.45 -15.17
CA ASN A 249 -5.81 -11.44 -15.91
C ASN A 249 -7.02 -10.88 -16.68
N GLY A 250 -7.20 -9.55 -16.74
CA GLY A 250 -8.27 -8.90 -17.50
C GLY A 250 -9.67 -9.22 -16.95
N ASP A 251 -10.25 -8.29 -16.20
CA ASP A 251 -11.60 -8.33 -15.57
C ASP A 251 -11.94 -9.52 -14.65
N VAL A 252 -11.11 -10.56 -14.61
CA VAL A 252 -11.26 -11.69 -13.69
C VAL A 252 -10.76 -11.28 -12.30
N LYS A 253 -11.69 -10.91 -11.41
CA LYS A 253 -11.41 -10.55 -10.01
C LYS A 253 -11.16 -11.79 -9.15
N TYR A 254 -9.89 -12.13 -8.96
CA TYR A 254 -9.47 -12.99 -7.85
C TYR A 254 -8.34 -12.30 -7.08
N ASN A 255 -8.31 -12.52 -5.77
CA ASN A 255 -7.27 -11.98 -4.89
C ASN A 255 -6.17 -13.01 -4.69
N GLY A 256 -4.93 -12.62 -4.95
CA GLY A 256 -3.74 -13.29 -4.48
C GLY A 256 -3.57 -13.11 -2.97
N TYR A 257 -2.63 -13.86 -2.41
CA TYR A 257 -2.25 -13.77 -0.99
C TYR A 257 -0.75 -13.94 -0.78
N VAL A 258 0.04 -13.94 -1.87
CA VAL A 258 1.48 -14.15 -1.80
C VAL A 258 2.15 -13.02 -1.02
N TYR A 259 1.56 -11.82 -1.10
CA TYR A 259 2.05 -10.62 -0.45
C TYR A 259 1.19 -10.21 0.75
N PHE A 260 0.26 -11.05 1.19
CA PHE A 260 -0.51 -10.85 2.41
C PHE A 260 0.26 -11.41 3.62
N ASN A 261 0.65 -10.52 4.54
CA ASN A 261 1.50 -10.86 5.68
C ASN A 261 2.76 -11.64 5.27
N ALA A 262 3.38 -11.18 4.20
CA ALA A 262 4.58 -11.79 3.63
C ALA A 262 5.80 -11.55 4.53
N PRO A 263 6.66 -12.57 4.70
CA PRO A 263 7.96 -12.38 5.32
C PRO A 263 8.87 -11.57 4.39
N VAL A 264 9.90 -10.97 4.97
CA VAL A 264 10.88 -10.15 4.26
C VAL A 264 11.49 -10.84 3.04
N GLU A 265 11.77 -12.14 3.14
CA GLU A 265 12.37 -12.94 2.07
C GLU A 265 11.46 -12.98 0.82
N ILE A 266 10.14 -13.14 1.02
CA ILE A 266 9.16 -13.15 -0.09
C ILE A 266 8.97 -11.76 -0.69
N MET A 267 9.15 -10.70 0.08
CA MET A 267 9.14 -9.36 -0.51
C MET A 267 10.42 -9.09 -1.30
N GLN A 268 11.59 -9.49 -0.78
CA GLN A 268 12.88 -9.14 -1.36
C GLN A 268 13.13 -9.68 -2.77
N ASP A 269 12.56 -10.83 -3.17
CA ASP A 269 12.80 -11.29 -4.55
C ASP A 269 12.00 -10.52 -5.61
N THR A 270 11.06 -9.65 -5.21
CA THR A 270 10.25 -8.86 -6.15
C THR A 270 10.20 -7.36 -5.86
N HIS A 271 10.51 -6.96 -4.64
CA HIS A 271 10.49 -5.60 -4.14
C HIS A 271 11.86 -5.21 -3.61
N SER A 272 12.27 -3.99 -3.89
CA SER A 272 13.50 -3.40 -3.36
C SER A 272 13.19 -2.08 -2.69
N TRP A 273 13.79 -1.81 -1.54
CA TRP A 273 13.60 -0.56 -0.79
C TRP A 273 14.91 -0.13 -0.15
N ASP A 274 15.02 1.17 0.11
CA ASP A 274 16.14 1.73 0.86
C ASP A 274 15.80 1.67 2.36
N TRP A 275 16.56 0.87 3.10
CA TRP A 275 16.41 0.72 4.54
C TRP A 275 16.61 2.03 5.32
N SER A 276 17.33 2.99 4.76
CA SER A 276 17.47 4.32 5.37
C SER A 276 16.14 5.08 5.36
N LEU A 277 15.21 4.72 4.47
CA LEU A 277 13.90 5.37 4.30
C LEU A 277 12.77 4.60 4.98
N ALA A 278 13.03 3.37 5.43
CA ALA A 278 12.08 2.59 6.20
C ALA A 278 11.80 3.24 7.57
N PRO A 279 10.59 3.06 8.14
CA PRO A 279 10.30 3.51 9.50
C PRO A 279 11.32 3.00 10.52
N GLN A 280 11.70 3.86 11.46
CA GLN A 280 12.70 3.51 12.47
C GLN A 280 12.26 2.27 13.27
N ASN A 281 13.18 1.33 13.49
CA ASN A 281 12.91 0.04 14.15
C ASN A 281 11.92 -0.86 13.40
N LEU A 282 11.66 -0.63 12.11
CA LEU A 282 11.05 -1.66 11.27
C LEU A 282 12.04 -2.80 11.12
N GLN A 283 11.77 -3.92 11.80
CA GLN A 283 12.44 -5.19 11.62
C GLN A 283 11.43 -6.16 11.02
N PRO A 284 11.40 -6.28 9.68
CA PRO A 284 10.48 -7.19 9.03
C PRO A 284 10.77 -8.62 9.42
N SER A 285 9.69 -9.34 9.68
CA SER A 285 9.70 -10.71 10.11
C SER A 285 10.21 -11.63 9.02
N VAL A 286 10.99 -12.64 9.41
CA VAL A 286 11.30 -13.81 8.59
C VAL A 286 10.31 -14.96 8.84
N ASP A 287 9.41 -14.80 9.81
CA ASP A 287 8.36 -15.76 10.17
C ASP A 287 7.29 -15.79 9.06
N ASP A 288 6.72 -16.96 8.81
CA ASP A 288 5.65 -17.23 7.85
C ASP A 288 4.33 -17.64 8.53
N CYS A 289 4.24 -17.52 9.86
CA CYS A 289 3.06 -17.92 10.64
C CYS A 289 1.73 -17.32 10.15
N TYR A 290 1.77 -16.14 9.52
CA TYR A 290 0.61 -15.47 8.95
C TYR A 290 0.71 -15.30 7.43
N SER A 291 1.64 -15.98 6.77
CA SER A 291 1.68 -15.99 5.32
C SER A 291 0.66 -16.98 4.78
N TYR A 292 -0.23 -16.50 3.93
CA TYR A 292 -1.33 -17.29 3.41
C TYR A 292 -1.16 -17.57 1.93
N CYS A 293 -1.77 -18.67 1.49
CA CYS A 293 -1.64 -19.09 0.13
C CYS A 293 -3.00 -19.27 -0.49
N PHE A 294 -3.02 -19.11 -1.81
CA PHE A 294 -4.23 -18.90 -2.57
C PHE A 294 -5.03 -20.19 -2.70
N LEU A 295 -6.28 -20.10 -2.26
CA LEU A 295 -7.35 -21.03 -2.59
C LEU A 295 -8.53 -20.33 -3.28
N GLY A 296 -8.30 -19.17 -3.90
CA GLY A 296 -9.27 -18.18 -4.40
C GLY A 296 -10.54 -17.95 -3.60
N SER A 297 -10.85 -16.69 -3.33
CA SER A 297 -11.85 -16.24 -2.34
C SER A 297 -11.74 -16.87 -0.94
N HIS A 298 -10.74 -17.72 -0.68
CA HIS A 298 -10.54 -18.38 0.60
C HIS A 298 -9.06 -18.33 0.97
N LEU A 299 -8.82 -17.79 2.15
CA LEU A 299 -7.52 -17.75 2.80
C LEU A 299 -7.23 -19.12 3.43
N ALA A 300 -6.11 -19.74 3.09
CA ALA A 300 -5.65 -20.94 3.78
C ALA A 300 -4.14 -20.95 4.00
N ARG A 301 -3.75 -21.50 5.15
CA ARG A 301 -2.35 -21.67 5.54
C ARG A 301 -2.01 -23.15 5.49
N ALA A 302 -0.99 -23.48 4.71
CA ALA A 302 -0.46 -24.84 4.65
C ALA A 302 0.88 -24.88 5.42
N THR A 303 0.94 -25.72 6.47
CA THR A 303 2.13 -25.81 7.34
C THR A 303 3.24 -26.67 6.75
N ASN A 304 2.95 -27.45 5.70
CA ASN A 304 3.88 -28.30 4.97
C ASN A 304 3.24 -28.69 3.62
N VAL A 305 4.01 -29.36 2.75
CA VAL A 305 3.55 -29.79 1.42
C VAL A 305 2.29 -30.66 1.51
N ASP A 306 2.24 -31.64 2.41
CA ASP A 306 1.07 -32.53 2.54
C ASP A 306 -0.21 -31.78 2.90
N ALA A 307 -0.13 -30.81 3.82
CA ALA A 307 -1.26 -29.94 4.15
C ALA A 307 -1.68 -29.10 2.94
N GLY A 308 -0.71 -28.58 2.17
CA GLY A 308 -0.98 -27.83 0.94
C GLY A 308 -1.69 -28.67 -0.13
N LEU A 309 -1.26 -29.92 -0.33
CA LEU A 309 -1.89 -30.84 -1.27
C LEU A 309 -3.33 -31.20 -0.86
N LYS A 310 -3.59 -31.44 0.43
CA LYS A 310 -4.95 -31.67 0.96
C LYS A 310 -5.86 -30.47 0.71
N ILE A 311 -5.33 -29.28 0.95
CA ILE A 311 -6.00 -28.01 0.70
C ILE A 311 -6.40 -27.89 -0.79
N ILE A 312 -5.47 -28.21 -1.71
CA ILE A 312 -5.73 -28.20 -3.16
C ILE A 312 -6.85 -29.19 -3.51
N ALA A 313 -6.78 -30.43 -3.00
CA ALA A 313 -7.78 -31.46 -3.27
C ALA A 313 -9.18 -31.03 -2.82
N GLN A 314 -9.31 -30.48 -1.61
CA GLN A 314 -10.57 -29.97 -1.07
C GLN A 314 -11.16 -28.86 -1.94
N LYS A 315 -10.34 -27.92 -2.44
CA LYS A 315 -10.85 -26.82 -3.26
C LYS A 315 -11.21 -27.23 -4.67
N PHE A 316 -10.49 -28.16 -5.27
CA PHE A 316 -10.92 -28.70 -6.55
C PHE A 316 -12.19 -29.54 -6.43
N LYS A 317 -12.61 -30.03 -5.26
CA LYS A 317 -13.97 -30.58 -5.09
C LYS A 317 -15.06 -29.51 -5.24
N GLU A 318 -14.78 -28.28 -4.83
CA GLU A 318 -15.75 -27.18 -4.80
C GLU A 318 -15.87 -26.45 -6.16
N ARG A 319 -14.78 -26.35 -6.93
CA ARG A 319 -14.78 -25.59 -8.20
C ARG A 319 -13.64 -25.96 -9.16
N ASN A 320 -13.71 -25.43 -10.39
CA ASN A 320 -12.61 -25.43 -11.37
C ASN A 320 -11.82 -24.11 -11.26
N GLY A 321 -10.64 -24.08 -11.88
CA GLY A 321 -9.80 -22.88 -11.97
C GLY A 321 -8.33 -23.21 -11.79
N TRP A 322 -7.58 -22.28 -11.21
CA TRP A 322 -6.18 -22.47 -10.82
C TRP A 322 -5.98 -22.14 -9.35
N PHE A 323 -4.93 -22.68 -8.73
CA PHE A 323 -4.51 -22.35 -7.37
C PHE A 323 -2.98 -22.25 -7.26
N SER A 324 -2.50 -21.58 -6.21
CA SER A 324 -1.08 -21.51 -5.87
C SER A 324 -0.94 -21.62 -4.36
N VAL A 325 -0.24 -22.65 -3.88
CA VAL A 325 0.07 -22.81 -2.46
C VAL A 325 1.55 -22.55 -2.23
N MET A 326 1.90 -21.67 -1.29
CA MET A 326 3.25 -21.53 -0.74
C MET A 326 3.35 -22.37 0.54
N VAL A 327 4.38 -23.19 0.64
CA VAL A 327 4.64 -24.05 1.79
C VAL A 327 6.12 -23.98 2.14
N PRO A 328 6.52 -24.31 3.37
CA PRO A 328 7.92 -24.57 3.67
C PRO A 328 8.51 -25.58 2.67
N PHE A 329 9.71 -25.31 2.17
CA PHE A 329 10.37 -26.16 1.20
C PHE A 329 10.68 -27.53 1.80
N ASP A 330 10.23 -28.57 1.12
CA ASP A 330 10.53 -29.96 1.46
C ASP A 330 11.28 -30.62 0.31
N ALA A 331 12.54 -31.02 0.57
CA ALA A 331 13.41 -31.65 -0.41
C ALA A 331 12.82 -32.95 -0.98
N LYS A 332 11.99 -33.66 -0.22
CA LYS A 332 11.27 -34.85 -0.69
C LYS A 332 10.45 -34.56 -1.95
N TYR A 333 9.74 -33.43 -1.97
CA TYR A 333 8.86 -33.05 -3.07
C TYR A 333 9.59 -32.33 -4.21
N SER A 334 10.91 -32.12 -4.09
CA SER A 334 11.74 -31.62 -5.20
C SER A 334 12.05 -32.70 -6.24
N ASP A 335 11.83 -33.98 -5.90
CA ASP A 335 11.80 -35.06 -6.88
C ASP A 335 10.45 -35.06 -7.62
N ASN A 336 10.51 -34.81 -8.94
CA ASN A 336 9.31 -34.76 -9.78
C ASN A 336 8.52 -36.07 -9.80
N ASN A 337 9.13 -37.23 -9.56
CA ASN A 337 8.41 -38.49 -9.45
C ASN A 337 7.58 -38.57 -8.16
N VAL A 338 8.13 -38.05 -7.07
CA VAL A 338 7.42 -37.95 -5.78
C VAL A 338 6.29 -36.94 -5.89
N MET A 339 6.54 -35.75 -6.45
CA MET A 339 5.50 -34.75 -6.67
C MET A 339 4.39 -35.25 -7.61
N LYS A 340 4.75 -35.95 -8.71
CA LYS A 340 3.77 -36.56 -9.63
C LYS A 340 2.88 -37.57 -8.90
N SER A 341 3.47 -38.43 -8.07
CA SER A 341 2.71 -39.42 -7.29
C SER A 341 1.79 -38.75 -6.27
N ALA A 342 2.23 -37.65 -5.66
CA ALA A 342 1.43 -36.90 -4.70
C ALA A 342 0.27 -36.14 -5.38
N MET A 343 0.52 -35.53 -6.53
CA MET A 343 -0.50 -34.88 -7.35
C MET A 343 -1.51 -35.86 -7.93
N GLN A 344 -1.10 -37.10 -8.26
CA GLN A 344 -2.06 -38.13 -8.65
C GLN A 344 -3.08 -38.40 -7.54
N LYS A 345 -2.64 -38.46 -6.27
CA LYS A 345 -3.57 -38.61 -5.13
C LYS A 345 -4.52 -37.43 -4.99
N VAL A 346 -4.04 -36.21 -5.28
CA VAL A 346 -4.89 -35.01 -5.32
C VAL A 346 -5.96 -35.15 -6.41
N CYS A 347 -5.57 -35.55 -7.63
CA CYS A 347 -6.49 -35.81 -8.75
C CYS A 347 -7.52 -36.89 -8.40
N ASP A 348 -7.08 -38.01 -7.81
CA ASP A 348 -7.94 -39.11 -7.40
C ASP A 348 -8.94 -38.66 -6.33
N GLU A 349 -8.48 -37.83 -5.38
CA GLU A 349 -9.32 -37.33 -4.29
C GLU A 349 -10.37 -36.32 -4.78
N CYS A 350 -10.03 -35.41 -5.70
CA CYS A 350 -10.96 -34.39 -6.19
C CYS A 350 -11.73 -34.80 -7.45
N GLY A 351 -11.37 -35.93 -8.08
CA GLY A 351 -11.97 -36.41 -9.32
C GLY A 351 -11.72 -35.51 -10.53
N LYS A 352 -10.59 -34.79 -10.56
CA LYS A 352 -10.26 -33.85 -11.65
C LYS A 352 -8.84 -34.04 -12.16
N ASN A 353 -8.65 -33.77 -13.45
CA ASN A 353 -7.33 -33.67 -14.04
C ASN A 353 -6.73 -32.30 -13.71
N ILE A 354 -5.54 -32.31 -13.12
CA ILE A 354 -4.86 -31.11 -12.64
C ILE A 354 -3.49 -31.02 -13.30
N ASP A 355 -3.28 -29.98 -14.09
CA ASP A 355 -1.96 -29.52 -14.49
C ASP A 355 -1.26 -28.88 -13.30
N TRP A 356 0.04 -29.13 -13.13
CA TRP A 356 0.79 -28.61 -12.00
C TRP A 356 2.22 -28.24 -12.37
N ARG A 357 2.77 -27.29 -11.60
CA ARG A 357 4.18 -26.92 -11.60
C ARG A 357 4.58 -26.51 -10.20
N TRP A 358 5.84 -26.71 -9.85
CA TRP A 358 6.39 -26.18 -8.62
C TRP A 358 7.70 -25.45 -8.87
N TRP A 359 8.03 -24.52 -7.99
CA TRP A 359 9.33 -23.88 -7.95
C TRP A 359 9.73 -23.58 -6.51
N LYS A 360 11.04 -23.43 -6.28
CA LYS A 360 11.59 -23.02 -4.99
C LYS A 360 11.84 -21.51 -5.00
N ARG A 361 11.55 -20.85 -3.89
CA ARG A 361 11.87 -19.44 -3.65
C ARG A 361 12.29 -19.28 -2.20
N GLY A 362 13.59 -19.02 -1.97
CA GLY A 362 14.17 -19.05 -0.63
C GLY A 362 13.96 -20.38 0.08
N LYS A 363 13.39 -20.34 1.29
CA LYS A 363 13.02 -21.53 2.08
C LYS A 363 11.61 -22.06 1.78
N TYR A 364 10.95 -21.56 0.74
CA TYR A 364 9.59 -21.93 0.38
C TYR A 364 9.53 -22.72 -0.93
N MET A 365 8.56 -23.61 -1.02
CA MET A 365 8.10 -24.25 -2.25
C MET A 365 6.75 -23.65 -2.63
N PHE A 366 6.62 -23.25 -3.89
CA PHE A 366 5.37 -22.81 -4.48
C PHE A 366 4.83 -23.92 -5.37
N ILE A 367 3.59 -24.32 -5.16
CA ILE A 367 2.90 -25.35 -5.93
C ILE A 367 1.73 -24.67 -6.63
N HIS A 368 1.84 -24.52 -7.94
CA HIS A 368 0.78 -23.97 -8.78
C HIS A 368 0.07 -25.09 -9.53
N VAL A 369 -1.24 -25.03 -9.53
CA VAL A 369 -2.12 -26.06 -10.07
C VAL A 369 -3.25 -25.44 -10.88
N ARG A 370 -3.74 -26.13 -11.89
CA ARG A 370 -4.86 -25.69 -12.73
C ARG A 370 -5.66 -26.88 -13.21
N THR A 371 -6.98 -26.80 -13.16
CA THR A 371 -7.84 -27.78 -13.85
C THR A 371 -7.89 -27.48 -15.34
N ASN A 372 -7.87 -28.56 -16.13
CA ASN A 372 -7.94 -28.50 -17.59
C ASN A 372 -9.33 -28.14 -18.10
#